data_AF-A0A6A5UPH1-F1
#
_entry.id   AF-A0A6A5UPH1-F1
#
_cell.length_a   1.000
_cell.length_b   1.000
_cell.length_c   1.000
_cell.angle_alpha   90.00
_cell.angle_beta   90.00
_cell.angle_gamma   90.00
#
_symmetry.space_group_name_H-M   'P 1'
#
loop_
_entity.id
_entity.type
_entity.pdbx_description
1 polymer ?
#
loop_
_entity_poly.entity_id
_entity_poly.type
_entity_poly.pdbx_seq_one_letter_code
_entity_poly.pdbx_strand_id
1 'polypeptide(L)'
;MLATLQPEIEVMYDLDHNEYSRLTSRERSVQMITNYLTEHKLDDVRNSIKQAISLLAWAEQDNVRWRQGYLESFVHLAGVLNPQIEELPDFKRLSVATRRNLGIAAKTLQLRVMEAEEKLATFDFDDVWPDLGKAAGTPVYQSYQAFRQFLINYLTGIYGNWPPNQGQAWFNRKIALDMQRDFGMLYDYLVNRDVAWDAREERPGNKWQMINLKTEDFRANLPELPLSDMLVAWDTKHGYTHIPHAYPLLPRDVPQTRVTQKKSLFGGLKKNKTDTTKDAKTHLQLSIVFSDATNIEKMDSSFSTNALIDRFEHFELGADLKTMTPREARLGRWVLLHGILQVLSTLSLDVQSLKHTDGVRYFLCTDLKRCPEWVTNGQAELLEASQLRS
;
A
#
# COMPACT_ATOMS: atom_id res chain seq x y z
N MET A 1 -20.98 20.88 26.97
CA MET A 1 -20.24 22.14 26.86
C MET A 1 -20.44 22.78 25.49
N LEU A 2 -19.98 22.20 24.37
CA LEU A 2 -20.20 22.82 23.04
C LEU A 2 -21.70 22.98 22.69
N ALA A 3 -22.50 21.93 22.92
CA ALA A 3 -23.95 21.96 22.70
C ALA A 3 -24.72 22.94 23.61
N THR A 4 -24.10 23.40 24.71
CA THR A 4 -24.68 24.42 25.61
C THR A 4 -24.12 25.81 25.33
N LEU A 5 -22.89 25.91 24.82
CA LEU A 5 -22.21 27.16 24.53
C LEU A 5 -22.65 27.77 23.19
N GLN A 6 -22.89 26.93 22.17
CA GLN A 6 -23.27 27.38 20.83
C GLN A 6 -24.57 28.21 20.82
N PRO A 7 -25.66 27.81 21.52
CA PRO A 7 -26.87 28.61 21.60
C PRO A 7 -26.65 29.99 22.24
N GLU A 8 -25.82 30.08 23.28
CA GLU A 8 -25.53 31.36 23.96
C GLU A 8 -24.74 32.32 23.06
N ILE A 9 -23.78 31.80 22.29
CA ILE A 9 -23.02 32.58 21.30
C ILE A 9 -23.92 32.99 20.12
N GLU A 10 -24.86 32.13 19.72
CA GLU A 10 -25.85 32.46 18.70
C GLU A 10 -26.72 33.64 19.14
N VAL A 11 -27.24 33.62 20.37
CA VAL A 11 -28.00 34.75 20.95
C VAL A 11 -27.17 36.03 20.98
N MET A 12 -25.88 35.95 21.33
CA MET A 12 -24.98 37.11 21.28
C MET A 12 -24.90 37.70 19.86
N TYR A 13 -24.79 36.88 18.83
CA TYR A 13 -24.75 37.33 17.44
C TYR A 13 -26.11 37.82 16.92
N ASP A 14 -27.23 37.30 17.42
CA ASP A 14 -28.57 37.80 17.10
C ASP A 14 -28.77 39.24 17.59
N LEU A 15 -28.17 39.58 18.73
CA LEU A 15 -28.17 40.93 19.29
C LEU A 15 -27.19 41.87 18.57
N ASP A 16 -26.22 41.32 17.82
CA ASP A 16 -25.26 42.08 17.01
C ASP A 16 -25.81 42.35 15.60
N HIS A 17 -26.41 43.52 15.41
CA HIS A 17 -27.00 44.01 14.15
C HIS A 17 -25.93 44.42 13.12
N ASN A 18 -25.03 43.50 12.80
CA ASN A 18 -24.00 43.74 11.79
C ASN A 18 -24.58 43.48 10.39
N GLU A 19 -25.24 44.49 9.81
CA GLU A 19 -25.91 44.43 8.50
C GLU A 19 -24.98 44.06 7.31
N TYR A 20 -23.66 44.06 7.52
CA TYR A 20 -22.67 43.70 6.51
C TYR A 20 -22.26 42.22 6.55
N SER A 21 -22.68 41.46 7.56
CA SER A 21 -22.39 40.03 7.64
C SER A 21 -23.25 39.25 6.64
N ARG A 22 -22.59 38.56 5.69
CA ARG A 22 -23.26 37.60 4.80
C ARG A 22 -23.64 36.29 5.49
N LEU A 23 -23.18 36.09 6.73
CA LEU A 23 -23.41 34.89 7.53
C LEU A 23 -24.52 35.14 8.56
N THR A 24 -25.39 34.15 8.74
CA THR A 24 -26.38 34.11 9.81
C THR A 24 -25.71 34.07 11.19
N SER A 25 -26.42 34.48 12.26
CA SER A 25 -25.91 34.40 13.63
C SER A 25 -25.48 32.99 14.04
N ARG A 26 -26.23 31.99 13.56
CA ARG A 26 -25.90 30.58 13.71
C ARG A 26 -24.58 30.21 13.04
N GLU A 27 -24.36 30.61 11.80
CA GLU A 27 -23.10 30.34 11.09
C GLU A 27 -21.92 31.06 11.75
N ARG A 28 -22.13 32.30 12.22
CA ARG A 28 -21.12 33.04 12.99
C ARG A 28 -20.77 32.34 14.31
N SER A 29 -21.77 31.83 15.04
CA SER A 29 -21.53 31.13 16.31
C SER A 29 -20.75 29.82 16.11
N VAL A 30 -21.12 29.04 15.09
CA VAL A 30 -20.36 27.84 14.70
C VAL A 30 -18.95 28.21 14.27
N GLN A 31 -18.77 29.23 13.42
CA GLN A 31 -17.47 29.66 12.94
C GLN A 31 -16.56 30.07 14.09
N MET A 32 -17.05 30.90 15.02
CA MET A 32 -16.30 31.32 16.22
C MET A 32 -15.81 30.12 17.03
N ILE A 33 -16.69 29.15 17.30
CA ILE A 33 -16.32 27.93 18.04
C ILE A 33 -15.30 27.10 17.26
N THR A 34 -15.51 26.87 15.97
CA THR A 34 -14.57 26.05 15.17
C THR A 34 -13.19 26.68 15.03
N ASN A 35 -13.11 28.02 14.94
CA ASN A 35 -11.85 28.75 14.96
C ASN A 35 -11.15 28.56 16.31
N TYR A 36 -11.86 28.76 17.42
CA TYR A 36 -11.31 28.56 18.76
C TYR A 36 -10.79 27.12 18.95
N LEU A 37 -11.57 26.12 18.53
CA LEU A 37 -11.17 24.72 18.60
C LEU A 37 -9.89 24.45 17.80
N THR A 38 -9.79 25.02 16.59
CA THR A 38 -8.62 24.83 15.71
C THR A 38 -7.39 25.56 16.23
N GLU A 39 -7.53 26.83 16.63
CA GLU A 39 -6.44 27.67 17.15
C GLU A 39 -5.79 27.07 18.40
N HIS A 40 -6.61 26.50 19.28
CA HIS A 40 -6.16 25.86 20.51
C HIS A 40 -5.93 24.34 20.39
N LYS A 41 -6.01 23.77 19.17
CA LYS A 41 -5.82 22.33 18.88
C LYS A 41 -6.74 21.41 19.69
N LEU A 42 -7.92 21.90 20.05
CA LEU A 42 -8.98 21.11 20.70
C LEU A 42 -9.77 20.26 19.71
N ASP A 43 -9.47 20.37 18.41
CA ASP A 43 -9.92 19.49 17.35
C ASP A 43 -8.98 18.28 17.12
N ASP A 44 -7.84 18.18 17.82
CA ASP A 44 -6.96 17.01 17.78
C ASP A 44 -7.56 15.85 18.57
N VAL A 45 -8.06 14.86 17.84
CA VAL A 45 -8.78 13.70 18.40
C VAL A 45 -7.90 12.46 18.61
N ARG A 46 -6.63 12.48 18.18
CA ARG A 46 -5.76 11.29 18.11
C ARG A 46 -5.61 10.55 19.42
N ASN A 47 -5.54 11.30 20.53
CA ASN A 47 -5.19 10.80 21.85
C ASN A 47 -6.40 10.63 22.78
N SER A 48 -7.62 10.90 22.31
CA SER A 48 -8.82 10.87 23.16
C SER A 48 -10.06 10.44 22.39
N ILE A 49 -10.43 9.17 22.57
CA ILE A 49 -11.68 8.61 22.01
C ILE A 49 -12.89 9.40 22.51
N LYS A 50 -12.91 9.80 23.78
CA LYS A 50 -14.00 10.61 24.35
C LYS A 50 -14.14 11.95 23.63
N GLN A 51 -13.03 12.60 23.33
CA GLN A 51 -13.02 13.86 22.58
C GLN A 51 -13.51 13.64 21.15
N ALA A 52 -13.03 12.58 20.47
CA ALA A 52 -13.49 12.21 19.14
C ALA A 52 -15.02 12.00 19.09
N ILE A 53 -15.58 11.23 20.03
CA ILE A 53 -17.03 11.01 20.12
C ILE A 53 -17.77 12.31 20.39
N SER A 54 -17.28 13.12 21.33
CA SER A 54 -17.91 14.39 21.70
C SER A 54 -17.90 15.38 20.53
N LEU A 55 -16.80 15.43 19.78
CA LEU A 55 -16.64 16.30 18.62
C LEU A 55 -17.53 15.85 17.47
N LEU A 56 -17.60 14.54 17.21
CA LEU A 56 -18.52 13.96 16.23
C LEU A 56 -19.98 14.27 16.58
N ALA A 57 -20.37 14.08 17.84
CA ALA A 57 -21.72 14.33 18.33
C ALA A 57 -22.14 15.82 18.24
N TRP A 58 -21.18 16.74 18.34
CA TRP A 58 -21.44 18.16 18.12
C TRP A 58 -21.46 18.50 16.63
N ALA A 59 -20.51 17.99 15.85
CA ALA A 59 -20.38 18.26 14.43
C ALA A 59 -21.57 17.75 13.60
N GLU A 60 -22.19 16.64 14.01
CA GLU A 60 -23.32 16.04 13.28
C GLU A 60 -24.67 16.73 13.50
N GLN A 61 -24.77 17.66 14.46
CA GLN A 61 -26.04 18.33 14.76
C GLN A 61 -26.51 19.14 13.56
N ASP A 62 -27.82 19.13 13.28
CA ASP A 62 -28.38 19.85 12.13
C ASP A 62 -28.14 21.35 12.19
N ASN A 63 -28.02 21.91 13.40
CA ASN A 63 -27.69 23.31 13.62
C ASN A 63 -26.16 23.62 13.53
N VAL A 64 -25.29 22.60 13.47
CA VAL A 64 -23.84 22.76 13.40
C VAL A 64 -23.28 22.36 12.04
N ARG A 65 -23.48 21.09 11.64
CA ARG A 65 -22.96 20.50 10.39
C ARG A 65 -21.50 20.87 10.08
N TRP A 66 -20.62 20.72 11.06
CA TRP A 66 -19.21 21.03 10.90
C TRP A 66 -18.48 19.90 10.17
N ARG A 67 -18.36 20.06 8.84
CA ARG A 67 -17.79 19.05 7.93
C ARG A 67 -16.43 18.50 8.38
N GLN A 68 -15.47 19.37 8.68
CA GLN A 68 -14.12 18.93 9.03
C GLN A 68 -14.09 18.14 10.32
N GLY A 69 -14.77 18.62 11.37
CA GLY A 69 -14.82 17.91 12.65
C GLY A 69 -15.56 16.58 12.58
N TYR A 70 -16.60 16.50 11.74
CA TYR A 70 -17.27 15.23 11.46
C TYR A 70 -16.31 14.25 10.79
N LEU A 71 -15.67 14.66 9.69
CA LEU A 71 -14.78 13.80 8.91
C LEU A 71 -13.60 13.29 9.76
N GLU A 72 -12.91 14.20 10.45
CA GLU A 72 -11.79 13.85 11.33
C GLU A 72 -12.24 12.83 12.39
N SER A 73 -13.27 13.16 13.16
CA SER A 73 -13.72 12.30 14.25
C SER A 73 -14.26 10.96 13.76
N PHE A 74 -15.00 10.95 12.65
CA PHE A 74 -15.57 9.73 12.07
C PHE A 74 -14.48 8.76 11.63
N VAL A 75 -13.47 9.24 10.90
CA VAL A 75 -12.39 8.39 10.40
C VAL A 75 -11.54 7.84 11.56
N HIS A 76 -11.20 8.70 12.52
CA HIS A 76 -10.45 8.28 13.69
C HIS A 76 -11.20 7.24 14.52
N LEU A 77 -12.50 7.45 14.75
CA LEU A 77 -13.34 6.49 15.47
C LEU A 77 -13.49 5.17 14.69
N ALA A 78 -13.63 5.22 13.36
CA ALA A 78 -13.75 4.01 12.54
C ALA A 78 -12.51 3.12 12.67
N GLY A 79 -11.32 3.72 12.78
CA GLY A 79 -10.06 3.00 12.93
C GLY A 79 -9.84 2.34 14.29
N VAL A 80 -10.51 2.82 15.35
CA VAL A 80 -10.35 2.29 16.74
C VAL A 80 -11.57 1.58 17.28
N LEU A 81 -12.70 1.61 16.57
CA LEU A 81 -13.98 1.13 17.07
C LEU A 81 -13.88 -0.32 17.51
N ASN A 82 -14.39 -0.59 18.71
CA ASN A 82 -14.50 -1.92 19.29
C ASN A 82 -15.76 -1.97 20.17
N PRO A 83 -16.21 -3.17 20.58
CA PRO A 83 -17.44 -3.31 21.37
C PRO A 83 -17.43 -2.49 22.67
N GLN A 84 -16.27 -2.31 23.32
CA GLN A 84 -16.18 -1.50 24.54
C GLN A 84 -16.46 -0.01 24.27
N ILE A 85 -16.05 0.51 23.12
CA ILE A 85 -16.33 1.89 22.71
C ILE A 85 -17.82 2.08 22.40
N GLU A 86 -18.46 1.11 21.75
CA GLU A 86 -19.89 1.17 21.41
C GLU A 86 -20.79 1.23 22.67
N GLU A 87 -20.32 0.68 23.79
CA GLU A 87 -21.04 0.71 25.05
C GLU A 87 -20.95 2.05 25.81
N LEU A 88 -20.03 2.93 25.42
CA LEU A 88 -19.84 4.21 26.08
C LEU A 88 -21.10 5.08 26.02
N PRO A 89 -21.49 5.76 27.12
CA PRO A 89 -22.67 6.63 27.13
C PRO A 89 -22.59 7.74 26.06
N ASP A 90 -21.40 8.33 25.87
CA ASP A 90 -21.20 9.37 24.86
C ASP A 90 -21.38 8.82 23.43
N PHE A 91 -21.01 7.55 23.17
CA PHE A 91 -21.24 6.92 21.87
C PHE A 91 -22.74 6.74 21.60
N LYS A 92 -23.49 6.34 22.63
CA LYS A 92 -24.96 6.20 22.58
C LYS A 92 -25.71 7.52 22.38
N ARG A 93 -25.03 8.67 22.53
CA ARG A 93 -25.59 10.01 22.22
C ARG A 93 -25.47 10.40 20.75
N LEU A 94 -24.61 9.73 19.98
CA LEU A 94 -24.54 9.94 18.53
C LEU A 94 -25.88 9.56 17.88
N SER A 95 -26.20 10.16 16.74
CA SER A 95 -27.39 9.80 15.97
C SER A 95 -27.38 8.31 15.58
N VAL A 96 -28.56 7.69 15.49
CA VAL A 96 -28.69 6.28 15.09
C VAL A 96 -28.03 6.04 13.72
N ALA A 97 -28.18 7.00 12.81
CA ALA A 97 -27.57 6.95 11.48
C ALA A 97 -26.03 6.95 11.56
N THR A 98 -25.43 7.88 12.31
CA THR A 98 -23.97 7.96 12.47
C THR A 98 -23.41 6.70 13.14
N ARG A 99 -24.03 6.20 14.22
CA ARG A 99 -23.59 4.95 14.85
C ARG A 99 -23.59 3.77 13.88
N ARG A 100 -24.68 3.61 13.11
CA ARG A 100 -24.80 2.56 12.10
C ARG A 100 -23.71 2.69 11.04
N ASN A 101 -23.52 3.89 10.50
CA ASN A 101 -22.56 4.13 9.42
C ASN A 101 -21.12 3.93 9.90
N LEU A 102 -20.80 4.40 11.11
CA LEU A 102 -19.50 4.22 11.76
C LEU A 102 -19.22 2.74 12.03
N GLY A 103 -20.19 1.98 12.54
CA GLY A 103 -20.06 0.55 12.77
C GLY A 103 -19.83 -0.24 11.47
N ILE A 104 -20.48 0.14 10.37
CA ILE A 104 -20.23 -0.47 9.05
C ILE A 104 -18.83 -0.12 8.56
N ALA A 105 -18.44 1.15 8.59
CA ALA A 105 -17.14 1.61 8.11
C ALA A 105 -15.97 0.97 8.88
N ALA A 106 -16.11 0.85 10.21
CA ALA A 106 -15.14 0.17 11.07
C ALA A 106 -15.02 -1.32 10.75
N LYS A 107 -16.14 -2.04 10.60
CA LYS A 107 -16.12 -3.48 10.26
C LYS A 107 -15.52 -3.73 8.88
N THR A 108 -15.86 -2.93 7.89
CA THR A 108 -15.28 -3.01 6.54
C THR A 108 -13.76 -2.80 6.60
N LEU A 109 -13.30 -1.78 7.34
CA LEU A 109 -11.88 -1.51 7.52
C LEU A 109 -11.19 -2.67 8.25
N GLN A 110 -11.79 -3.20 9.31
CA GLN A 110 -11.25 -4.32 10.07
C GLN A 110 -11.07 -5.58 9.20
N LEU A 111 -12.06 -5.92 8.37
CA LEU A 111 -11.97 -7.06 7.44
C LEU A 111 -10.79 -6.88 6.46
N ARG A 112 -10.65 -5.68 5.86
CA ARG A 112 -9.54 -5.38 4.96
C ARG A 112 -8.18 -5.51 5.65
N VAL A 113 -8.08 -5.03 6.90
CA VAL A 113 -6.85 -5.14 7.70
C VAL A 113 -6.53 -6.61 7.99
N MET A 114 -7.52 -7.43 8.36
CA MET A 114 -7.32 -8.86 8.61
C MET A 114 -6.86 -9.62 7.36
N GLU A 115 -7.46 -9.35 6.19
CA GLU A 115 -7.05 -9.95 4.91
C GLU A 115 -5.61 -9.56 4.54
N ALA A 116 -5.25 -8.29 4.71
CA ALA A 116 -3.88 -7.81 4.48
C ALA A 116 -2.89 -8.42 5.48
N GLU A 117 -3.26 -8.51 6.75
CA GLU A 117 -2.46 -9.12 7.81
C GLU A 117 -2.15 -10.59 7.50
N GLU A 118 -3.15 -11.36 7.06
CA GLU A 118 -2.96 -12.76 6.66
C GLU A 118 -1.99 -12.89 5.47
N LYS A 119 -2.20 -12.13 4.40
CA LYS A 119 -1.33 -12.19 3.20
C LYS A 119 0.09 -11.74 3.50
N LEU A 120 0.28 -10.66 4.27
CA LEU A 120 1.60 -10.10 4.56
C LEU A 120 2.37 -10.90 5.63
N ALA A 121 1.69 -11.64 6.52
CA ALA A 121 2.34 -12.47 7.52
C ALA A 121 3.24 -13.53 6.87
N THR A 122 2.78 -14.13 5.78
CA THR A 122 3.51 -15.19 5.07
C THR A 122 3.96 -14.78 3.68
N PHE A 123 3.60 -13.58 3.19
CA PHE A 123 3.78 -13.16 1.79
C PHE A 123 3.19 -14.18 0.80
N ASP A 124 1.99 -14.69 1.12
CA ASP A 124 1.29 -15.66 0.29
C ASP A 124 0.38 -14.97 -0.72
N PHE A 125 0.82 -14.97 -1.97
CA PHE A 125 0.08 -14.49 -3.14
C PHE A 125 -0.03 -15.58 -4.20
N ASP A 126 -0.07 -16.85 -3.79
CA ASP A 126 -0.09 -17.99 -4.73
C ASP A 126 -1.29 -17.95 -5.69
N ASP A 127 -2.37 -17.27 -5.32
CA ASP A 127 -3.55 -17.12 -6.16
C ASP A 127 -3.41 -16.06 -7.29
N VAL A 128 -2.24 -15.39 -7.41
CA VAL A 128 -1.84 -14.62 -8.61
C VAL A 128 -1.51 -15.55 -9.79
N TRP A 129 -1.15 -16.80 -9.49
CA TRP A 129 -0.78 -17.80 -10.50
C TRP A 129 -2.03 -18.52 -11.01
N PRO A 130 -2.36 -18.44 -12.33
CA PRO A 130 -3.57 -19.06 -12.87
C PRO A 130 -3.60 -20.59 -12.72
N ASP A 131 -2.43 -21.23 -12.77
CA ASP A 131 -2.25 -22.67 -12.58
C ASP A 131 -0.98 -22.92 -11.76
N LEU A 132 -1.14 -22.94 -10.44
CA LEU A 132 -0.04 -23.15 -9.50
C LEU A 132 0.68 -24.48 -9.72
N GLY A 133 -0.06 -25.54 -10.12
CA GLY A 133 0.50 -26.86 -10.37
C GLY A 133 1.51 -26.86 -11.52
N LYS A 134 1.23 -26.10 -12.59
CA LYS A 134 2.19 -25.88 -13.68
C LYS A 134 3.29 -24.88 -13.31
N ALA A 135 2.93 -23.79 -12.63
CA ALA A 135 3.87 -22.73 -12.29
C ALA A 135 4.95 -23.20 -11.30
N ALA A 136 4.61 -24.08 -10.37
CA ALA A 136 5.50 -24.53 -9.28
C ALA A 136 6.86 -25.07 -9.76
N GLY A 137 6.91 -25.69 -10.94
CA GLY A 137 8.14 -26.23 -11.52
C GLY A 137 8.98 -25.23 -12.31
N THR A 138 8.48 -24.00 -12.52
CA THR A 138 9.14 -23.01 -13.37
C THR A 138 10.25 -22.24 -12.61
N PRO A 139 11.33 -21.83 -13.29
CA PRO A 139 12.37 -21.00 -12.68
C PRO A 139 11.82 -19.68 -12.10
N VAL A 140 10.85 -19.06 -12.79
CA VAL A 140 10.20 -17.82 -12.35
C VAL A 140 9.52 -18.00 -10.98
N TYR A 141 8.75 -19.09 -10.80
CA TYR A 141 8.10 -19.37 -9.52
C TYR A 141 9.10 -19.72 -8.41
N GLN A 142 10.18 -20.44 -8.73
CA GLN A 142 11.26 -20.71 -7.78
C GLN A 142 11.91 -19.41 -7.29
N SER A 143 12.14 -18.44 -8.18
CA SER A 143 12.62 -17.10 -7.81
C SER A 143 11.62 -16.35 -6.93
N TYR A 144 10.33 -16.42 -7.26
CA TYR A 144 9.25 -15.86 -6.46
C TYR A 144 9.29 -16.39 -5.01
N GLN A 145 9.41 -17.72 -4.83
CA GLN A 145 9.49 -18.33 -3.49
C GLN A 145 10.82 -18.01 -2.77
N ALA A 146 11.95 -17.96 -3.48
CA ALA A 146 13.23 -17.54 -2.90
C ALA A 146 13.18 -16.10 -2.41
N PHE A 147 12.53 -15.20 -3.17
CA PHE A 147 12.34 -13.81 -2.79
C PHE A 147 11.39 -13.66 -1.61
N ARG A 148 10.30 -14.44 -1.59
CA ARG A 148 9.39 -14.55 -0.43
C ARG A 148 10.15 -14.88 0.85
N GLN A 149 11.01 -15.91 0.81
CA GLN A 149 11.82 -16.29 1.97
C GLN A 149 12.84 -15.21 2.35
N PHE A 150 13.45 -14.55 1.37
CA PHE A 150 14.34 -13.40 1.62
C PHE A 150 13.63 -12.28 2.38
N LEU A 151 12.41 -11.92 1.98
CA LEU A 151 11.62 -10.86 2.65
C LEU A 151 11.27 -11.24 4.08
N ILE A 152 10.85 -12.48 4.32
CA ILE A 152 10.58 -13.00 5.67
C ILE A 152 11.85 -12.89 6.53
N ASN A 153 13.00 -13.31 6.02
CA ASN A 153 14.28 -13.24 6.74
C ASN A 153 14.70 -11.78 7.02
N TYR A 154 14.54 -10.89 6.03
CA TYR A 154 14.85 -9.47 6.15
C TYR A 154 14.00 -8.82 7.26
N LEU A 155 12.68 -9.02 7.23
CA LEU A 155 11.77 -8.45 8.22
C LEU A 155 11.94 -9.09 9.60
N THR A 156 12.24 -10.40 9.66
CA THR A 156 12.63 -11.06 10.91
C THR A 156 13.87 -10.39 11.52
N GLY A 157 14.85 -10.00 10.70
CA GLY A 157 16.02 -9.25 11.17
C GLY A 157 15.70 -7.86 11.74
N ILE A 158 14.66 -7.19 11.22
CA ILE A 158 14.22 -5.87 11.70
C ILE A 158 13.38 -5.98 12.97
N TYR A 159 12.40 -6.88 12.98
CA TYR A 159 11.39 -6.98 14.04
C TYR A 159 11.74 -8.03 15.11
N GLY A 160 12.85 -8.75 14.95
CA GLY A 160 13.26 -9.89 15.79
C GLY A 160 12.51 -11.18 15.46
N ASN A 161 11.22 -11.08 15.12
CA ASN A 161 10.39 -12.17 14.62
C ASN A 161 9.43 -11.65 13.54
N TRP A 162 9.08 -12.49 12.57
CA TRP A 162 8.06 -12.18 11.57
C TRP A 162 6.97 -13.26 11.52
N PRO A 163 5.68 -12.88 11.55
CA PRO A 163 5.20 -11.55 11.93
C PRO A 163 5.57 -11.19 13.39
N PRO A 164 5.64 -9.90 13.75
CA PRO A 164 5.76 -9.49 15.14
C PRO A 164 4.58 -10.04 15.96
N ASN A 165 4.73 -10.24 17.27
CA ASN A 165 3.61 -10.57 18.18
C ASN A 165 2.68 -11.71 17.71
N GLN A 166 3.25 -12.85 17.29
CA GLN A 166 2.48 -14.01 16.83
C GLN A 166 1.33 -14.39 17.78
N GLY A 167 0.12 -14.52 17.24
CA GLY A 167 -1.10 -14.85 17.98
C GLY A 167 -1.92 -13.64 18.46
N GLN A 168 -1.48 -12.42 18.18
CA GLN A 168 -2.25 -11.17 18.34
C GLN A 168 -2.24 -10.36 17.05
N ALA A 169 -3.11 -9.35 16.95
CA ALA A 169 -3.08 -8.38 15.87
C ALA A 169 -1.74 -7.63 15.90
N TRP A 170 -0.88 -7.90 14.92
CA TRP A 170 0.46 -7.33 14.81
C TRP A 170 0.48 -6.19 13.79
N PHE A 171 -0.37 -6.31 12.78
CA PHE A 171 -0.39 -5.37 11.68
C PHE A 171 -1.08 -4.07 12.09
N ASN A 172 -0.38 -2.96 11.87
CA ASN A 172 -0.84 -1.62 12.23
C ASN A 172 -0.35 -0.61 11.21
N ARG A 173 -0.93 0.60 11.24
CA ARG A 173 -0.66 1.65 10.25
C ARG A 173 0.82 1.99 10.13
N LYS A 174 1.59 2.00 11.24
CA LYS A 174 3.03 2.27 11.17
C LYS A 174 3.75 1.22 10.34
N ILE A 175 3.49 -0.07 10.60
CA ILE A 175 4.13 -1.16 9.86
C ILE A 175 3.74 -1.10 8.38
N ALA A 176 2.46 -0.87 8.08
CA ALA A 176 1.98 -0.71 6.71
C ALA A 176 2.69 0.43 5.96
N LEU A 177 2.85 1.59 6.61
CA LEU A 177 3.55 2.74 6.03
C LEU A 177 5.05 2.50 5.86
N ASP A 178 5.71 1.87 6.83
CA ASP A 178 7.12 1.50 6.73
C ASP A 178 7.35 0.51 5.58
N MET A 179 6.49 -0.51 5.47
CA MET A 179 6.52 -1.47 4.36
C MET A 179 6.23 -0.79 3.02
N GLN A 180 5.20 0.06 2.93
CA GLN A 180 4.86 0.78 1.70
C GLN A 180 6.02 1.65 1.23
N ARG A 181 6.71 2.33 2.15
CA ARG A 181 7.92 3.09 1.84
C ARG A 181 9.00 2.18 1.27
N ASP A 182 9.37 1.13 1.98
CA ASP A 182 10.51 0.28 1.60
C ASP A 182 10.24 -0.48 0.28
N PHE A 183 9.05 -1.07 0.13
CA PHE A 183 8.66 -1.78 -1.10
C PHE A 183 8.36 -0.83 -2.25
N GLY A 184 7.84 0.37 -1.98
CA GLY A 184 7.69 1.43 -2.98
C GLY A 184 9.05 1.87 -3.53
N MET A 185 10.05 2.00 -2.66
CA MET A 185 11.42 2.28 -3.08
C MET A 185 12.02 1.13 -3.91
N LEU A 186 11.77 -0.12 -3.53
CA LEU A 186 12.19 -1.28 -4.34
C LEU A 186 11.48 -1.33 -5.70
N TYR A 187 10.21 -0.92 -5.77
CA TYR A 187 9.50 -0.77 -7.04
C TYR A 187 10.14 0.32 -7.90
N ASP A 188 10.40 1.51 -7.36
CA ASP A 188 11.05 2.60 -8.09
C ASP A 188 12.45 2.20 -8.59
N TYR A 189 13.18 1.43 -7.79
CA TYR A 189 14.48 0.87 -8.16
C TYR A 189 14.40 -0.06 -9.39
N LEU A 190 13.33 -0.85 -9.51
CA LEU A 190 13.21 -1.93 -10.49
C LEU A 190 12.30 -1.60 -11.69
N VAL A 191 11.40 -0.63 -11.60
CA VAL A 191 10.34 -0.41 -12.59
C VAL A 191 10.86 0.05 -13.95
N ASN A 192 10.32 -0.51 -15.03
CA ASN A 192 10.50 0.04 -16.36
C ASN A 192 9.41 1.07 -16.67
N ARG A 193 9.74 2.35 -16.48
CA ARG A 193 8.82 3.48 -16.73
C ARG A 193 8.45 3.68 -18.20
N ASP A 194 9.14 3.01 -19.13
CA ASP A 194 8.78 3.04 -20.54
C ASP A 194 7.65 2.06 -20.87
N VAL A 195 7.33 1.13 -19.97
CA VAL A 195 6.20 0.21 -20.14
C VAL A 195 4.98 0.76 -19.41
N ALA A 196 3.85 0.85 -20.09
CA ALA A 196 2.60 1.36 -19.54
C ALA A 196 1.41 0.49 -19.92
N TRP A 197 0.31 0.70 -19.21
CA TRP A 197 -0.96 0.06 -19.52
C TRP A 197 -1.66 0.75 -20.69
N ASP A 198 -2.06 -0.03 -21.69
CA ASP A 198 -2.87 0.39 -22.83
C ASP A 198 -4.27 -0.23 -22.70
N ALA A 199 -5.23 0.58 -22.22
CA ALA A 199 -6.63 0.23 -22.16
C ALA A 199 -7.32 0.49 -23.50
N ARG A 200 -7.73 -0.58 -24.19
CA ARG A 200 -8.52 -0.45 -25.43
C ARG A 200 -9.82 -1.23 -25.28
N GLU A 201 -10.94 -0.50 -25.31
CA GLU A 201 -12.28 -1.08 -25.14
C GLU A 201 -12.69 -2.02 -26.28
N GLU A 202 -12.11 -1.82 -27.47
CA GLU A 202 -12.38 -2.62 -28.68
C GLU A 202 -11.79 -4.04 -28.63
N ARG A 203 -10.92 -4.35 -27.66
CA ARG A 203 -10.30 -5.68 -27.56
C ARG A 203 -11.30 -6.71 -27.00
N PRO A 204 -11.57 -7.82 -27.72
CA PRO A 204 -12.33 -8.92 -27.14
C PRO A 204 -11.51 -9.58 -26.01
N GLY A 205 -12.03 -9.55 -24.78
CA GLY A 205 -11.38 -10.11 -23.58
C GLY A 205 -10.79 -9.04 -22.64
N ASN A 206 -9.55 -9.25 -22.16
CA ASN A 206 -8.86 -8.33 -21.26
C ASN A 206 -8.60 -6.99 -21.98
N LYS A 207 -9.27 -5.91 -21.52
CA LYS A 207 -9.12 -4.55 -22.08
C LYS A 207 -7.70 -3.98 -21.92
N TRP A 208 -6.95 -4.49 -20.95
CA TRP A 208 -5.64 -4.00 -20.54
C TRP A 208 -4.52 -4.87 -21.09
N GLN A 209 -3.54 -4.25 -21.76
CA GLN A 209 -2.28 -4.89 -22.12
C GLN A 209 -1.12 -3.95 -21.83
N MET A 210 0.05 -4.51 -21.53
CA MET A 210 1.26 -3.71 -21.38
C MET A 210 1.88 -3.42 -22.75
N ILE A 211 2.21 -2.16 -23.00
CA ILE A 211 2.96 -1.72 -24.18
C ILE A 211 4.21 -0.97 -23.74
N ASN A 212 5.26 -1.02 -24.57
CA ASN A 212 6.40 -0.12 -24.40
C ASN A 212 6.17 1.14 -25.25
N LEU A 213 6.29 2.30 -24.64
CA LEU A 213 6.07 3.60 -25.28
C LEU A 213 7.17 3.98 -26.28
N LYS A 214 8.32 3.28 -26.24
CA LYS A 214 9.48 3.55 -27.09
C LYS A 214 9.75 2.44 -28.11
N THR A 215 9.24 1.23 -27.91
CA THR A 215 9.50 0.09 -28.81
C THR A 215 8.24 -0.74 -29.11
N GLU A 216 8.06 -1.13 -30.38
CA GLU A 216 6.88 -1.85 -30.86
C GLU A 216 7.00 -3.39 -30.72
N ASP A 217 8.23 -3.89 -30.56
CA ASP A 217 8.57 -5.31 -30.45
C ASP A 217 8.40 -5.86 -29.02
N PHE A 218 8.06 -5.01 -28.06
CA PHE A 218 7.87 -5.39 -26.67
C PHE A 218 6.76 -6.44 -26.51
N ARG A 219 7.04 -7.47 -25.69
CA ARG A 219 6.09 -8.51 -25.32
C ARG A 219 6.20 -8.79 -23.82
N ALA A 220 5.21 -8.34 -23.06
CA ALA A 220 5.11 -8.66 -21.63
C ALA A 220 4.67 -10.12 -21.40
N ASN A 221 3.81 -10.64 -22.26
CA ASN A 221 3.29 -12.00 -22.19
C ASN A 221 4.22 -12.94 -22.96
N LEU A 222 4.80 -13.89 -22.26
CA LEU A 222 5.55 -14.99 -22.84
C LEU A 222 4.78 -16.30 -22.68
N PRO A 223 5.00 -17.31 -23.54
CA PRO A 223 4.34 -18.60 -23.43
C PRO A 223 4.44 -19.24 -22.04
N GLU A 224 5.58 -19.08 -21.38
CA GLU A 224 5.88 -19.57 -20.04
C GLU A 224 5.35 -18.67 -18.91
N LEU A 225 5.06 -17.39 -19.19
CA LEU A 225 4.58 -16.41 -18.21
C LEU A 225 3.73 -15.33 -18.89
N PRO A 226 2.39 -15.47 -18.91
CA PRO A 226 1.48 -14.46 -19.45
C PRO A 226 1.28 -13.31 -18.46
N LEU A 227 2.35 -12.58 -18.15
CA LEU A 227 2.41 -11.64 -17.03
C LEU A 227 1.30 -10.59 -17.02
N SER A 228 0.98 -9.97 -18.16
CA SER A 228 -0.09 -8.96 -18.24
C SER A 228 -1.43 -9.54 -17.85
N ASP A 229 -1.75 -10.73 -18.37
CA ASP A 229 -3.04 -11.38 -18.09
C ASP A 229 -3.13 -11.82 -16.64
N MET A 230 -2.02 -12.33 -16.08
CA MET A 230 -1.94 -12.71 -14.66
C MET A 230 -2.22 -11.52 -13.75
N LEU A 231 -1.53 -10.40 -13.95
CA LEU A 231 -1.68 -9.22 -13.09
C LEU A 231 -3.05 -8.55 -13.27
N VAL A 232 -3.57 -8.45 -14.50
CA VAL A 232 -4.91 -7.89 -14.75
C VAL A 232 -5.99 -8.76 -14.13
N ALA A 233 -5.91 -10.10 -14.28
CA ALA A 233 -6.87 -11.02 -13.68
C ALA A 233 -6.83 -10.96 -12.15
N TRP A 234 -5.63 -10.88 -11.57
CA TRP A 234 -5.42 -10.72 -10.14
C TRP A 234 -6.07 -9.46 -9.59
N ASP A 235 -5.73 -8.31 -10.19
CA ASP A 235 -6.23 -7.01 -9.77
C ASP A 235 -7.75 -6.94 -9.89
N THR A 236 -8.29 -7.40 -11.02
CA THR A 236 -9.74 -7.44 -11.26
C THR A 236 -10.46 -8.34 -10.25
N LYS A 237 -9.90 -9.52 -9.96
CA LYS A 237 -10.46 -10.47 -8.98
C LYS A 237 -10.59 -9.85 -7.58
N HIS A 238 -9.64 -9.01 -7.20
CA HIS A 238 -9.59 -8.38 -5.87
C HIS A 238 -10.14 -6.94 -5.84
N GLY A 239 -10.58 -6.42 -6.99
CA GLY A 239 -11.07 -5.04 -7.11
C GLY A 239 -9.97 -3.98 -6.92
N TYR A 240 -8.71 -4.32 -7.20
CA TYR A 240 -7.61 -3.39 -7.17
C TYR A 240 -7.55 -2.53 -8.44
N THR A 241 -7.06 -1.31 -8.27
CA THR A 241 -6.64 -0.47 -9.40
C THR A 241 -5.30 -0.98 -9.90
N HIS A 242 -5.11 -1.05 -11.22
CA HIS A 242 -3.82 -1.47 -11.78
C HIS A 242 -2.70 -0.51 -11.38
N ILE A 243 -1.62 -1.05 -10.80
CA ILE A 243 -0.42 -0.26 -10.50
C ILE A 243 0.13 0.31 -11.82
N PRO A 244 0.44 1.62 -11.90
CA PRO A 244 1.09 2.20 -13.08
C PRO A 244 2.38 1.45 -13.42
N HIS A 245 2.79 1.41 -14.68
CA HIS A 245 4.07 0.80 -15.09
C HIS A 245 4.33 -0.60 -14.49
N ALA A 246 3.44 -1.56 -14.74
CA ALA A 246 3.48 -2.87 -14.10
C ALA A 246 4.53 -3.86 -14.67
N TYR A 247 5.65 -3.37 -15.19
CA TYR A 247 6.73 -4.21 -15.74
C TYR A 247 8.12 -3.77 -15.21
N PRO A 248 9.01 -4.72 -14.86
CA PRO A 248 10.34 -4.38 -14.37
C PRO A 248 11.32 -4.09 -15.51
N LEU A 249 12.38 -3.37 -15.20
CA LEU A 249 13.64 -3.42 -15.96
C LEU A 249 14.18 -4.85 -15.85
N LEU A 250 14.52 -5.43 -17.00
CA LEU A 250 14.99 -6.80 -17.09
C LEU A 250 16.49 -6.83 -17.34
N PRO A 251 17.26 -7.59 -16.53
CA PRO A 251 18.66 -7.84 -16.80
C PRO A 251 18.82 -8.54 -18.14
N ARG A 252 19.84 -8.14 -18.90
CA ARG A 252 20.15 -8.77 -20.19
C ARG A 252 20.58 -10.22 -19.98
N ASP A 253 20.22 -11.08 -20.93
CA ASP A 253 20.66 -12.46 -20.87
C ASP A 253 22.17 -12.53 -21.01
N VAL A 254 22.81 -13.14 -20.02
CA VAL A 254 24.24 -13.44 -20.07
C VAL A 254 24.38 -14.74 -20.87
N PRO A 255 25.24 -14.80 -21.90
CA PRO A 255 25.52 -16.05 -22.59
C PRO A 255 25.99 -17.09 -21.58
N GLN A 256 25.12 -18.03 -21.21
CA GLN A 256 25.52 -19.14 -20.38
C GLN A 256 26.51 -19.94 -21.22
N THR A 257 27.79 -19.93 -20.86
CA THR A 257 28.70 -21.00 -21.26
C THR A 257 28.14 -22.26 -20.64
N ARG A 258 27.24 -22.94 -21.37
CA ARG A 258 26.81 -24.29 -21.07
C ARG A 258 28.10 -25.08 -20.95
N VAL A 259 28.52 -25.38 -19.72
CA VAL A 259 29.59 -26.31 -19.47
C VAL A 259 29.02 -27.62 -19.99
N THR A 260 29.35 -27.95 -21.23
CA THR A 260 29.04 -29.25 -21.80
C THR A 260 29.72 -30.21 -20.86
N GLN A 261 28.93 -30.89 -20.02
CA GLN A 261 29.41 -32.01 -19.25
C GLN A 261 29.79 -33.09 -20.26
N LYS A 262 30.99 -32.96 -20.84
CA LYS A 262 31.67 -34.07 -21.49
C LYS A 262 31.84 -35.08 -20.36
N LYS A 263 31.02 -36.13 -20.39
CA LYS A 263 31.16 -37.30 -19.54
C LYS A 263 32.58 -37.85 -19.76
N SER A 264 33.51 -37.45 -18.92
CA SER A 264 34.87 -37.97 -18.92
C SER A 264 34.83 -39.37 -18.34
N LEU A 265 34.97 -40.37 -19.20
CA LEU A 265 34.96 -41.80 -18.87
C LEU A 265 36.31 -42.33 -18.38
N PHE A 266 37.21 -41.47 -17.87
CA PHE A 266 38.46 -41.92 -17.28
C PHE A 266 38.75 -41.19 -15.97
N GLY A 267 38.76 -41.98 -14.90
CA GLY A 267 39.11 -41.57 -13.55
C GLY A 267 40.57 -41.18 -13.44
N GLY A 268 40.84 -40.18 -12.60
CA GLY A 268 42.17 -39.77 -12.22
C GLY A 268 42.10 -38.58 -11.28
N LEU A 269 42.49 -38.79 -10.03
CA LEU A 269 42.63 -37.78 -8.99
C LEU A 269 43.32 -36.52 -9.53
N LYS A 270 42.56 -35.45 -9.73
CA LYS A 270 43.10 -34.09 -9.80
C LYS A 270 42.38 -33.23 -8.77
N LYS A 271 43.17 -32.74 -7.82
CA LYS A 271 42.84 -31.69 -6.85
C LYS A 271 42.03 -30.59 -7.56
N ASN A 272 40.77 -30.41 -7.13
CA ASN A 272 39.96 -29.25 -7.49
C ASN A 272 40.64 -27.99 -6.95
N LYS A 273 41.53 -27.38 -7.73
CA LYS A 273 41.73 -25.93 -7.66
C LYS A 273 40.47 -25.33 -8.28
N THR A 274 39.49 -25.02 -7.44
CA THR A 274 38.37 -24.17 -7.83
C THR A 274 38.95 -22.88 -8.41
N ASP A 275 38.54 -22.59 -9.64
CA ASP A 275 39.08 -21.55 -10.49
C ASP A 275 38.50 -20.20 -10.02
N THR A 276 38.95 -19.72 -8.85
CA THR A 276 38.45 -18.51 -8.17
C THR A 276 38.44 -17.27 -9.07
N THR A 277 39.31 -17.23 -10.08
CA THR A 277 39.36 -16.20 -11.12
C THR A 277 38.19 -16.23 -12.10
N LYS A 278 37.68 -17.42 -12.46
CA LYS A 278 36.48 -17.54 -13.30
C LYS A 278 35.23 -17.15 -12.54
N ASP A 279 35.14 -17.56 -11.26
CA ASP A 279 34.03 -17.20 -10.38
C ASP A 279 33.99 -15.69 -10.10
N ALA A 280 35.13 -15.02 -9.97
CA ALA A 280 35.19 -13.57 -9.83
C ALA A 280 34.74 -12.83 -11.11
N LYS A 281 35.13 -13.32 -12.30
CA LYS A 281 34.74 -12.71 -13.57
C LYS A 281 33.24 -12.87 -13.85
N THR A 282 32.67 -14.05 -13.55
CA THR A 282 31.23 -14.28 -13.68
C THR A 282 30.45 -13.43 -12.67
N HIS A 283 30.91 -13.34 -11.42
CA HIS A 283 30.31 -12.47 -10.41
C HIS A 283 30.33 -10.99 -10.83
N LEU A 284 31.44 -10.50 -11.36
CA LEU A 284 31.53 -9.13 -11.87
C LEU A 284 30.57 -8.89 -13.05
N GLN A 285 30.50 -9.84 -13.99
CA GLN A 285 29.59 -9.72 -15.14
C GLN A 285 28.11 -9.69 -14.70
N LEU A 286 27.74 -10.50 -13.69
CA LEU A 286 26.42 -10.49 -13.10
C LEU A 286 26.11 -9.18 -12.40
N SER A 287 27.08 -8.64 -11.65
CA SER A 287 26.96 -7.35 -11.00
C SER A 287 26.66 -6.23 -12.00
N ILE A 288 27.36 -6.19 -13.13
CA ILE A 288 27.09 -5.24 -14.21
C ILE A 288 25.68 -5.44 -14.77
N VAL A 289 25.30 -6.68 -15.09
CA VAL A 289 24.01 -7.01 -15.74
C VAL A 289 22.81 -6.65 -14.87
N PHE A 290 22.89 -6.88 -13.56
CA PHE A 290 21.81 -6.47 -12.64
C PHE A 290 21.81 -4.96 -12.41
N SER A 291 22.99 -4.35 -12.23
CA SER A 291 23.12 -2.89 -12.03
C SER A 291 22.61 -2.08 -13.23
N ASP A 292 22.85 -2.55 -14.46
CA ASP A 292 22.37 -1.90 -15.69
C ASP A 292 20.83 -1.97 -15.83
N ALA A 293 20.17 -2.87 -15.09
CA ALA A 293 18.74 -3.09 -15.14
C ALA A 293 18.01 -2.50 -13.94
N THR A 294 18.46 -1.35 -13.44
CA THR A 294 17.85 -0.63 -12.32
C THR A 294 17.78 0.87 -12.63
N ASN A 295 16.99 1.61 -11.86
CA ASN A 295 16.90 3.06 -11.98
C ASN A 295 17.91 3.80 -11.08
N ILE A 296 18.95 3.13 -10.55
CA ILE A 296 19.85 3.70 -9.53
C ILE A 296 20.45 5.05 -9.93
N GLU A 297 20.81 5.24 -11.20
CA GLU A 297 21.40 6.49 -11.71
C GLU A 297 20.41 7.66 -11.80
N LYS A 298 19.11 7.37 -11.82
CA LYS A 298 18.02 8.37 -11.95
C LYS A 298 17.39 8.73 -10.61
N MET A 299 17.80 8.08 -9.53
CA MET A 299 17.22 8.27 -8.22
C MET A 299 18.06 9.24 -7.37
N ASP A 300 17.38 10.04 -6.55
CA ASP A 300 18.03 10.98 -5.64
C ASP A 300 18.86 10.25 -4.56
N SER A 301 19.83 10.97 -3.99
CA SER A 301 20.69 10.50 -2.88
C SER A 301 19.96 9.99 -1.62
N SER A 302 18.63 10.20 -1.52
CA SER A 302 17.81 9.63 -0.45
C SER A 302 17.67 8.11 -0.54
N PHE A 303 17.73 7.53 -1.75
CA PHE A 303 17.59 6.09 -1.97
C PHE A 303 18.83 5.28 -1.60
N SER A 304 20.03 5.87 -1.72
CA SER A 304 21.31 5.27 -1.32
C SER A 304 21.46 4.99 0.18
N THR A 305 20.37 5.10 0.95
CA THR A 305 20.31 4.80 2.38
C THR A 305 19.22 3.78 2.75
N ASN A 306 18.46 3.24 1.78
CA ASN A 306 17.42 2.25 2.07
C ASN A 306 18.02 0.85 2.27
N ALA A 307 17.94 0.34 3.51
CA ALA A 307 18.49 -0.96 3.88
C ALA A 307 17.88 -2.16 3.12
N LEU A 308 16.63 -2.06 2.63
CA LEU A 308 16.02 -3.13 1.83
C LEU A 308 16.69 -3.21 0.46
N ILE A 309 16.96 -2.07 -0.19
CA ILE A 309 17.63 -2.04 -1.50
C ILE A 309 19.03 -2.63 -1.37
N ASP A 310 19.81 -2.21 -0.38
CA ASP A 310 21.16 -2.74 -0.14
C ASP A 310 21.13 -4.26 0.05
N ARG A 311 20.21 -4.77 0.86
CA ARG A 311 20.06 -6.22 1.09
C ARG A 311 19.54 -6.95 -0.15
N PHE A 312 18.67 -6.32 -0.92
CA PHE A 312 18.12 -6.85 -2.15
C PHE A 312 19.20 -7.02 -3.22
N GLU A 313 20.09 -6.05 -3.40
CA GLU A 313 21.21 -6.15 -4.35
C GLU A 313 22.08 -7.37 -4.06
N HIS A 314 22.44 -7.57 -2.79
CA HIS A 314 23.21 -8.75 -2.37
C HIS A 314 22.46 -10.06 -2.62
N PHE A 315 21.15 -10.08 -2.33
CA PHE A 315 20.29 -11.22 -2.61
C PHE A 315 20.19 -11.52 -4.11
N GLU A 316 20.09 -10.47 -4.94
CA GLU A 316 19.97 -10.58 -6.38
C GLU A 316 21.22 -11.16 -7.02
N LEU A 317 22.42 -10.74 -6.55
CA LEU A 317 23.70 -11.32 -6.96
C LEU A 317 23.90 -12.77 -6.50
N GLY A 318 23.25 -13.16 -5.41
CA GLY A 318 23.28 -14.52 -4.86
C GLY A 318 22.35 -15.52 -5.53
N ALA A 319 21.61 -15.14 -6.59
CA ALA A 319 20.66 -16.01 -7.27
C ALA A 319 21.34 -17.27 -7.86
N ASP A 320 20.68 -18.44 -7.76
CA ASP A 320 21.16 -19.65 -8.44
C ASP A 320 20.84 -19.57 -9.94
N LEU A 321 21.80 -19.05 -10.70
CA LEU A 321 21.68 -18.89 -12.15
C LEU A 321 22.08 -20.13 -12.95
N LYS A 322 22.26 -21.28 -12.29
CA LYS A 322 22.51 -22.55 -12.99
C LYS A 322 21.25 -23.10 -13.63
N THR A 323 20.09 -22.87 -13.00
CA THR A 323 18.79 -23.38 -13.41
C THR A 323 17.87 -22.28 -13.95
N MET A 324 18.29 -21.02 -13.86
CA MET A 324 17.48 -19.84 -14.14
C MET A 324 18.29 -18.72 -14.79
N THR A 325 17.67 -17.96 -15.68
CA THR A 325 18.24 -16.72 -16.24
C THR A 325 18.03 -15.53 -15.30
N PRO A 326 18.91 -14.51 -15.34
CA PRO A 326 18.69 -13.25 -14.60
C PRO A 326 17.32 -12.61 -14.87
N ARG A 327 16.84 -12.74 -16.11
CA ARG A 327 15.53 -12.26 -16.55
C ARG A 327 14.38 -12.96 -15.82
N GLU A 328 14.36 -14.29 -15.82
CA GLU A 328 13.35 -15.09 -15.11
C GLU A 328 13.37 -14.81 -13.61
N ALA A 329 14.57 -14.65 -13.04
CA ALA A 329 14.74 -14.31 -11.63
C ALA A 329 14.04 -13.00 -11.28
N ARG A 330 14.26 -11.95 -12.09
CA ARG A 330 13.66 -10.63 -11.92
C ARG A 330 12.14 -10.67 -12.06
N LEU A 331 11.61 -11.44 -13.02
CA LEU A 331 10.16 -11.59 -13.22
C LEU A 331 9.46 -12.21 -12.01
N GLY A 332 10.04 -13.27 -11.43
CA GLY A 332 9.44 -13.91 -10.23
C GLY A 332 9.38 -12.97 -9.03
N ARG A 333 10.44 -12.18 -8.82
CA ARG A 333 10.50 -11.15 -7.77
C ARG A 333 9.47 -10.05 -8.00
N TRP A 334 9.32 -9.62 -9.24
CA TRP A 334 8.37 -8.59 -9.64
C TRP A 334 6.92 -9.00 -9.38
N VAL A 335 6.55 -10.24 -9.67
CA VAL A 335 5.20 -10.76 -9.39
C VAL A 335 4.87 -10.67 -7.90
N LEU A 336 5.79 -11.08 -7.02
CA LEU A 336 5.59 -10.95 -5.58
C LEU A 336 5.49 -9.50 -5.14
N LEU A 337 6.41 -8.65 -5.61
CA LEU A 337 6.42 -7.23 -5.28
C LEU A 337 5.11 -6.55 -5.68
N HIS A 338 4.56 -6.89 -6.84
CA HIS A 338 3.27 -6.39 -7.30
C HIS A 338 2.14 -6.77 -6.35
N GLY A 339 2.06 -8.05 -5.93
CA GLY A 339 1.06 -8.50 -4.96
C GLY A 339 1.14 -7.76 -3.62
N ILE A 340 2.36 -7.57 -3.10
CA ILE A 340 2.62 -6.83 -1.86
C ILE A 340 2.13 -5.38 -1.98
N LEU A 341 2.52 -4.69 -3.06
CA LEU A 341 2.14 -3.28 -3.27
C LEU A 341 0.64 -3.11 -3.48
N GLN A 342 -0.03 -4.06 -4.13
CA GLN A 342 -1.48 -4.01 -4.26
C GLN A 342 -2.17 -4.07 -2.91
N VAL A 343 -1.77 -5.00 -2.03
CA VAL A 343 -2.33 -5.07 -0.68
C VAL A 343 -2.03 -3.81 0.13
N LEU A 344 -0.75 -3.38 0.16
CA LEU A 344 -0.33 -2.22 0.96
C LEU A 344 -1.00 -0.92 0.51
N SER A 345 -1.20 -0.72 -0.80
CA SER A 345 -1.83 0.50 -1.32
C SER A 345 -3.30 0.68 -0.92
N THR A 346 -3.98 -0.38 -0.46
CA THR A 346 -5.35 -0.27 0.09
C THR A 346 -5.42 0.22 1.53
N LEU A 347 -4.28 0.30 2.23
CA LEU A 347 -4.18 0.58 3.67
C LEU A 347 -3.16 1.68 4.02
N SER A 348 -2.24 1.99 3.11
CA SER A 348 -1.16 2.97 3.32
C SER A 348 -1.54 4.41 2.96
N LEU A 349 -2.77 4.64 2.50
CA LEU A 349 -3.30 5.95 2.16
C LEU A 349 -4.35 6.34 3.18
N ASP A 350 -4.27 7.56 3.71
CA ASP A 350 -5.30 8.08 4.60
C ASP A 350 -6.44 8.72 3.80
N VAL A 351 -7.62 8.84 4.42
CA VAL A 351 -8.68 9.73 3.93
C VAL A 351 -8.11 11.14 3.74
N GLN A 352 -8.43 11.77 2.61
CA GLN A 352 -7.96 13.10 2.28
C GLN A 352 -8.54 14.15 3.22
N SER A 353 -7.81 15.26 3.37
CA SER A 353 -8.19 16.40 4.22
C SER A 353 -8.19 16.13 5.73
N LEU A 354 -7.70 14.98 6.20
CA LEU A 354 -7.42 14.80 7.62
C LEU A 354 -6.27 15.70 8.07
N LYS A 355 -6.41 16.30 9.25
CA LYS A 355 -5.38 17.17 9.84
C LYS A 355 -4.45 16.42 10.78
N HIS A 356 -4.97 15.46 11.52
CA HIS A 356 -4.28 14.85 12.66
C HIS A 356 -3.94 13.39 12.38
N THR A 357 -3.04 13.13 11.43
CA THR A 357 -2.65 11.76 11.03
C THR A 357 -1.32 11.29 11.65
N ASP A 358 -0.49 12.22 12.14
CA ASP A 358 0.84 11.91 12.65
C ASP A 358 0.78 11.10 13.95
N GLY A 359 1.64 10.08 14.05
CA GLY A 359 1.76 9.23 15.24
C GLY A 359 0.62 8.23 15.44
N VAL A 360 -0.39 8.25 14.58
CA VAL A 360 -1.57 7.37 14.67
C VAL A 360 -1.21 5.94 14.26
N ARG A 361 -1.54 4.98 15.14
CA ARG A 361 -1.24 3.54 14.97
C ARG A 361 -2.35 2.74 14.28
N TYR A 362 -3.59 3.18 14.39
CA TYR A 362 -4.72 2.58 13.69
C TYR A 362 -4.84 3.14 12.27
N PHE A 363 -5.58 2.45 11.41
CA PHE A 363 -5.76 2.84 10.01
C PHE A 363 -6.76 3.98 9.86
N LEU A 364 -6.50 4.91 8.94
CA LEU A 364 -7.33 6.09 8.65
C LEU A 364 -7.92 6.06 7.23
N CYS A 365 -7.97 4.87 6.63
CA CYS A 365 -8.37 4.65 5.24
C CYS A 365 -9.79 4.07 5.11
N THR A 366 -10.70 4.54 5.97
CA THR A 366 -12.08 4.03 6.05
C THR A 366 -12.94 4.48 4.86
N ASP A 367 -14.00 3.72 4.58
CA ASP A 367 -14.99 4.03 3.54
C ASP A 367 -15.91 5.17 3.99
N LEU A 368 -16.20 6.12 3.09
CA LEU A 368 -17.02 7.30 3.33
C LEU A 368 -18.35 7.26 2.57
N LYS A 369 -18.65 6.21 1.80
CA LYS A 369 -19.89 6.05 0.99
C LYS A 369 -21.18 6.26 1.77
N ARG A 370 -21.16 6.04 3.09
CA ARG A 370 -22.34 6.17 3.97
C ARG A 370 -22.34 7.45 4.80
N CYS A 371 -21.32 8.28 4.69
CA CYS A 371 -21.32 9.59 5.35
C CYS A 371 -22.40 10.50 4.74
N PRO A 372 -22.98 11.43 5.52
CA PRO A 372 -23.97 12.37 5.01
C PRO A 372 -23.46 13.20 3.82
N GLU A 373 -24.34 13.55 2.89
CA GLU A 373 -23.97 14.33 1.68
C GLU A 373 -23.33 15.68 2.02
N TRP A 374 -23.72 16.34 3.11
CA TRP A 374 -23.11 17.61 3.53
C TRP A 374 -21.66 17.45 4.01
N VAL A 375 -21.22 16.22 4.29
CA VAL A 375 -19.82 15.90 4.62
C VAL A 375 -19.02 15.64 3.34
N THR A 376 -19.57 14.88 2.41
CA THR A 376 -18.86 14.42 1.22
C THR A 376 -19.07 15.30 -0.02
N ASN A 377 -20.04 16.21 0.02
CA ASN A 377 -20.55 16.99 -1.12
C ASN A 377 -20.93 16.10 -2.33
N GLY A 378 -21.39 14.87 -2.08
CA GLY A 378 -21.66 13.88 -3.13
C GLY A 378 -20.39 13.33 -3.81
N GLN A 379 -19.20 13.64 -3.27
CA GLN A 379 -17.90 13.31 -3.83
C GLN A 379 -17.05 12.47 -2.85
N ALA A 380 -17.67 11.44 -2.24
CA ALA A 380 -17.00 10.57 -1.27
C ALA A 380 -15.72 9.95 -1.84
N GLU A 381 -15.75 9.51 -3.11
CA GLU A 381 -14.61 8.93 -3.82
C GLU A 381 -13.40 9.87 -3.95
N LEU A 382 -13.63 11.19 -3.92
CA LEU A 382 -12.52 12.16 -3.94
C LEU A 382 -11.88 12.32 -2.56
N LEU A 383 -12.58 11.97 -1.48
CA LEU A 383 -12.07 12.06 -0.12
C LEU A 383 -11.49 10.73 0.37
N GLU A 384 -11.99 9.62 -0.15
CA GLU A 384 -11.51 8.29 0.18
C GLU A 384 -10.05 8.09 -0.22
N ALA A 385 -9.36 7.27 0.56
CA ALA A 385 -8.05 6.73 0.23
C ALA A 385 -8.15 5.95 -1.10
N SER A 386 -7.48 6.41 -2.15
CA SER A 386 -7.55 5.82 -3.49
C SER A 386 -6.17 5.58 -4.08
N GLN A 387 -5.97 4.38 -4.62
CA GLN A 387 -4.76 3.95 -5.33
C GLN A 387 -4.48 4.79 -6.60
N LEU A 388 -5.47 5.54 -7.11
CA LEU A 388 -5.33 6.37 -8.31
C LEU A 388 -4.52 7.67 -8.10
N ARG A 389 -4.20 8.03 -6.84
CA ARG A 389 -3.68 9.36 -6.48
C ARG A 389 -2.29 9.34 -5.82
N SER A 390 -1.50 8.27 -6.01
CA SER A 390 -0.12 8.20 -5.53
C SER A 390 0.83 9.08 -6.34
#